data_AF-A0A554LEQ3-F1
#
_entry.id   AF-A0A554LEQ3-F1
#
_cell.length_a   1.000
_cell.length_b   1.000
_cell.length_c   1.000
_cell.angle_alpha   90.00
_cell.angle_beta   90.00
_cell.angle_gamma   90.00
#
_symmetry.space_group_name_H-M   'P 1'
#
loop_
_entity.id
_entity.type
_entity.pdbx_description
1 polymer ?
#
loop_
_entity_poly.entity_id
_entity_poly.type
_entity_poly.pdbx_seq_one_letter_code
_entity_poly.pdbx_strand_id
1 'polypeptide(L)'
;MDYILGIFNSINLGVVLFVLIIGVYSFLSFFIIYHLIRFGTGTLPKITAFVFFAGAIVLVMIAIIAYAKLDMSSTIELFKKAMIKTPFYPR
;
A
#
# COMPACT_ATOMS: atom_id res chain seq x y z
N MET A 1 19.52 -26.92 -2.10
CA MET A 1 19.74 -25.46 -2.04
C MET A 1 19.20 -24.76 -3.29
N ASP A 2 19.18 -25.42 -4.44
CA ASP A 2 18.76 -24.81 -5.73
C ASP A 2 17.26 -24.50 -5.83
N TYR A 3 16.41 -25.28 -5.16
CA TYR A 3 14.95 -25.07 -5.14
C TYR A 3 14.54 -23.77 -4.44
N ILE A 4 15.25 -23.40 -3.37
CA ILE A 4 14.98 -22.17 -2.63
C ILE A 4 15.39 -20.96 -3.49
N LEU A 5 16.54 -21.03 -4.14
CA LEU A 5 17.01 -19.99 -5.05
C LEU A 5 16.08 -19.81 -6.26
N GLY A 6 15.54 -20.91 -6.79
CA GLY A 6 14.56 -20.89 -7.87
C GLY A 6 13.24 -20.22 -7.48
N ILE A 7 12.78 -20.39 -6.24
CA ILE A 7 11.61 -19.69 -5.71
C ILE A 7 11.88 -18.18 -5.65
N PHE A 8 13.00 -17.74 -5.09
CA PHE A 8 13.31 -16.31 -4.96
C PHE A 8 13.43 -15.58 -6.32
N ASN A 9 13.97 -16.23 -7.35
CA ASN A 9 14.05 -15.65 -8.69
C ASN A 9 12.69 -15.52 -9.40
N SER A 10 11.68 -16.28 -8.97
CA SER A 10 10.32 -16.22 -9.53
C SER A 10 9.43 -15.16 -8.88
N ILE A 11 9.87 -14.57 -7.76
CA ILE A 11 9.08 -13.62 -6.99
C ILE A 11 9.10 -12.26 -7.67
N ASN A 12 7.92 -11.78 -8.06
CA ASN A 12 7.75 -10.43 -8.57
C ASN A 12 7.93 -9.41 -7.44
N LEU A 13 9.02 -8.65 -7.48
CA LEU A 13 9.34 -7.61 -6.49
C LEU A 13 8.21 -6.59 -6.30
N GLY A 14 7.49 -6.24 -7.38
CA GLY A 14 6.35 -5.33 -7.32
C GLY A 14 5.19 -5.88 -6.48
N VAL A 15 4.95 -7.19 -6.54
CA VAL A 15 3.93 -7.86 -5.73
C VAL A 15 4.36 -7.88 -4.27
N VAL A 16 5.63 -8.17 -3.99
CA VAL A 16 6.18 -8.17 -2.63
C VAL A 16 6.04 -6.79 -1.98
N LEU A 17 6.42 -5.74 -2.70
CA LEU A 17 6.31 -4.36 -2.20
C LEU A 17 4.86 -3.98 -1.95
N PHE A 18 3.95 -4.36 -2.85
CA PHE A 18 2.53 -4.08 -2.68
C PHE A 18 1.94 -4.77 -1.43
N VAL A 19 2.23 -6.06 -1.25
CA VAL A 19 1.81 -6.82 -0.06
C VAL A 19 2.39 -6.22 1.21
N LEU A 20 3.66 -5.80 1.19
CA LEU A 20 4.31 -5.17 2.34
C LEU A 20 3.65 -3.83 2.70
N ILE A 21 3.34 -2.99 1.72
CA ILE A 21 2.67 -1.70 1.95
C ILE A 21 1.27 -1.92 2.53
N ILE A 22 0.47 -2.81 1.94
CA ILE A 22 -0.87 -3.14 2.47
C ILE A 22 -0.74 -3.72 3.88
N GLY A 23 0.20 -4.62 4.12
CA GLY A 23 0.43 -5.23 5.43
C GLY A 23 0.75 -4.19 6.49
N VAL A 24 1.67 -3.26 6.22
CA VAL A 24 2.02 -2.16 7.13
C VAL A 24 0.82 -1.24 7.36
N TYR A 25 0.09 -0.87 6.30
CA TYR A 25 -1.11 -0.04 6.42
C TYR A 25 -2.19 -0.71 7.29
N SER A 26 -2.48 -1.99 7.05
CA SER A 26 -3.46 -2.76 7.82
C SER A 26 -3.02 -2.92 9.27
N PHE A 27 -1.73 -3.13 9.53
CA PHE A 27 -1.19 -3.19 10.88
C PHE A 27 -1.35 -1.87 11.62
N LEU A 28 -0.96 -0.74 11.03
CA LEU A 28 -1.14 0.59 11.62
C LEU A 28 -2.63 0.90 11.86
N SER A 29 -3.48 0.55 10.91
CA SER A 29 -4.93 0.71 11.05
C SER A 29 -5.48 -0.08 12.24
N PHE A 30 -5.02 -1.33 12.42
CA PHE A 30 -5.36 -2.14 13.58
C PHE A 30 -4.90 -1.48 14.89
N PHE A 31 -3.69 -0.92 14.93
CA PHE A 31 -3.19 -0.20 16.10
C PHE A 31 -4.10 0.98 16.48
N ILE A 32 -4.51 1.79 15.51
CA ILE A 32 -5.40 2.94 15.74
C ILE A 32 -6.75 2.47 16.30
N ILE A 33 -7.36 1.46 15.67
CA ILE A 33 -8.65 0.91 16.10
C ILE A 33 -8.54 0.33 17.51
N TYR A 34 -7.50 -0.46 17.77
CA TYR A 34 -7.25 -1.05 19.08
C TYR A 34 -7.10 0.01 20.17
N HIS A 35 -6.32 1.06 19.91
CA HIS A 35 -6.14 2.13 20.88
C HIS A 35 -7.43 2.89 21.15
N LEU A 36 -8.21 3.21 20.12
CA LEU A 36 -9.50 3.90 20.27
C LEU A 36 -10.52 3.06 21.05
N ILE A 37 -10.56 1.74 20.84
CA ILE A 37 -11.48 0.85 21.55
C ILE A 37 -11.02 0.63 23.00
N ARG A 38 -9.71 0.44 23.24
CA ARG A 38 -9.16 0.13 24.56
C ARG A 38 -9.08 1.33 25.48
N PHE A 39 -8.60 2.46 24.99
CA PHE A 39 -8.33 3.66 25.79
C PHE A 39 -9.42 4.73 25.65
N GLY A 40 -10.32 4.58 24.68
CA GLY A 40 -11.46 5.47 24.53
C GLY A 40 -12.51 5.25 25.62
N THR A 41 -12.66 6.23 26.51
CA THR A 41 -13.76 6.27 27.49
C THR A 41 -15.00 6.89 26.85
N GLY A 42 -16.13 6.18 26.89
CA GLY A 42 -17.41 6.61 26.32
C GLY A 42 -17.76 5.91 24.99
N THR A 43 -18.87 6.32 24.38
CA THR A 43 -19.40 5.73 23.14
C THR A 43 -18.76 6.34 21.89
N LEU A 44 -18.41 7.63 21.94
CA LEU A 44 -17.85 8.38 20.80
C LEU A 44 -16.58 7.72 20.20
N PRO A 45 -15.55 7.35 20.98
CA PRO A 45 -14.33 6.76 20.43
C PRO A 45 -14.56 5.41 19.74
N LYS A 46 -15.55 4.64 20.22
CA LYS A 46 -15.93 3.34 19.65
C LYS A 46 -16.62 3.50 18.29
N ILE A 47 -17.45 4.53 18.15
CA ILE A 47 -18.08 4.88 16.87
C ILE A 47 -17.01 5.34 15.87
N THR A 48 -16.08 6.20 16.30
CA THR A 48 -14.95 6.62 15.45
C THR A 48 -14.10 5.42 15.01
N ALA A 49 -13.81 4.48 15.91
CA ALA A 49 -13.08 3.26 15.58
C ALA A 49 -13.82 2.40 14.53
N PHE A 50 -15.14 2.28 14.66
CA PHE A 50 -15.97 1.55 13.68
C PHE A 50 -15.95 2.21 12.30
N VAL A 51 -16.14 3.52 12.23
CA VAL A 51 -16.09 4.28 10.97
C VAL A 51 -14.70 4.17 10.32
N PHE A 52 -13.64 4.31 11.11
CA PHE A 52 -12.28 4.16 10.63
C PHE A 52 -12.01 2.75 10.09
N PHE A 53 -12.46 1.70 10.79
CA PHE A 53 -12.33 0.32 10.34
C PHE A 53 -13.06 0.06 9.02
N ALA A 54 -14.31 0.51 8.90
CA ALA A 54 -15.07 0.40 7.66
C ALA A 54 -14.35 1.12 6.50
N GLY A 55 -13.85 2.33 6.75
CA GLY A 55 -13.05 3.08 5.79
C GLY A 55 -11.78 2.34 5.36
N ALA A 56 -11.05 1.75 6.30
CA ALA A 56 -9.82 1.00 6.03
C ALA A 56 -10.08 -0.23 5.14
N ILE A 57 -11.17 -0.96 5.36
CA ILE A 57 -11.57 -2.09 4.49
C ILE A 57 -11.82 -1.61 3.07
N VAL A 58 -12.64 -0.56 2.92
CA VAL A 58 -12.97 0.02 1.61
C VAL A 58 -11.69 0.49 0.89
N LEU A 59 -10.78 1.14 1.62
CA LEU A 59 -9.51 1.63 1.05
C LEU A 59 -8.64 0.47 0.56
N VAL A 60 -8.55 -0.63 1.33
CA VAL A 60 -7.80 -1.83 0.93
C VAL A 60 -8.41 -2.47 -0.32
N MET A 61 -9.74 -2.58 -0.41
CA MET A 61 -10.41 -3.10 -1.60
C MET A 61 -10.13 -2.25 -2.84
N ILE A 62 -10.23 -0.92 -2.72
CA ILE A 62 -9.91 0.01 -3.80
C ILE A 62 -8.44 -0.15 -4.22
N ALA A 63 -7.51 -0.25 -3.26
CA ALA A 63 -6.10 -0.41 -3.53
C ALA A 63 -5.79 -1.71 -4.30
N ILE A 64 -6.44 -2.82 -3.93
CA ILE A 64 -6.30 -4.11 -4.64
C ILE A 64 -6.80 -3.99 -6.08
N ILE A 65 -7.98 -3.41 -6.28
CA ILE A 65 -8.55 -3.21 -7.62
C ILE A 65 -7.68 -2.28 -8.46
N ALA A 66 -7.18 -1.20 -7.87
CA ALA A 66 -6.29 -0.25 -8.53
C ALA A 66 -4.99 -0.93 -8.96
N TYR A 67 -4.37 -1.70 -8.07
CA TYR A 67 -3.15 -2.44 -8.38
C TYR A 67 -3.35 -3.46 -9.51
N ALA A 68 -4.48 -4.18 -9.52
CA ALA A 68 -4.81 -5.14 -10.58
C ALA A 68 -5.01 -4.48 -11.96
N LYS A 69 -5.34 -3.19 -11.99
CA LYS A 69 -5.57 -2.41 -13.23
C LYS A 69 -4.38 -1.55 -13.65
N LEU A 70 -3.38 -1.39 -12.80
CA LEU A 70 -2.20 -0.58 -13.10
C LEU A 70 -1.23 -1.35 -14.00
N ASP A 71 -1.03 -0.85 -15.22
CA ASP A 71 0.11 -1.28 -16.03
C ASP A 71 1.37 -0.52 -15.58
N MET A 72 2.21 -1.24 -14.84
CA MET A 72 3.47 -0.70 -14.34
C MET A 72 4.44 -0.37 -15.48
N SER A 73 4.31 -1.02 -16.64
CA SER A 73 5.17 -0.78 -17.81
C SER A 73 4.92 0.61 -18.39
N SER A 74 3.66 0.93 -18.64
CA SER A 74 3.21 2.26 -19.09
C SER A 74 3.58 3.36 -18.09
N THR A 75 3.48 3.07 -16.79
CA THR A 75 3.81 4.04 -15.72
C THR A 75 5.31 4.36 -15.70
N ILE A 76 6.17 3.35 -15.84
CA ILE A 76 7.62 3.52 -15.89
C ILE A 76 8.04 4.27 -17.16
N GLU A 77 7.41 4.01 -18.30
CA GLU A 77 7.71 4.71 -19.55
C GLU A 77 7.36 6.21 -19.48
N LEU A 78 6.20 6.55 -18.92
CA LEU A 78 5.81 7.94 -18.67
C LEU A 78 6.77 8.63 -17.71
N PHE A 79 7.20 7.94 -16.65
CA PHE A 79 8.17 8.47 -15.69
C PHE A 79 9.53 8.73 -16.35
N LYS A 80 10.05 7.78 -17.15
CA LYS A 80 11.28 7.96 -17.94
C LYS A 80 11.15 9.15 -18.89
N LYS A 81 10.02 9.25 -19.60
CA LYS A 81 9.76 10.37 -20.52
C LYS A 81 9.71 11.71 -19.79
N ALA A 82 9.16 11.78 -18.58
CA ALA A 82 9.13 12.98 -17.76
C ALA A 82 10.53 13.40 -17.28
N MET A 83 11.36 12.45 -16.85
CA MET A 83 12.74 12.73 -16.43
C MET A 83 13.65 13.17 -17.57
N ILE A 84 13.46 12.64 -18.78
CA ILE A 84 14.26 13.03 -19.96
C ILE A 84 13.87 14.44 -20.46
N LYS A 85 12.63 14.89 -20.20
CA LYS A 85 12.11 16.16 -20.73
C LYS A 85 12.50 17.40 -19.93
N THR A 86 13.22 17.28 -18.81
CA THR A 86 13.81 18.42 -18.11
C THR A 86 15.23 18.64 -18.64
N PRO A 87 15.48 19.57 -19.58
CA PRO A 87 16.84 19.98 -19.88
C PRO A 87 17.41 20.62 -18.60
N PHE A 88 18.40 19.95 -18.01
CA PHE A 88 19.22 20.56 -16.98
C PHE A 88 19.92 21.74 -17.64
N TYR A 89 19.43 22.97 -17.41
CA TYR A 89 20.15 24.18 -17.77
C TYR A 89 21.11 24.45 -16.62
N PRO A 90 22.42 24.15 -16.75
CA PRO A 90 23.39 24.61 -15.76
C PRO A 90 23.37 26.14 -15.81
N ARG A 91 23.11 26.78 -14.66
CA ARG A 91 23.40 28.19 -14.46
C ARG A 91 24.88 28.37 -14.20
#